data_AF-A0A1B6EZR1-F1
#
_entry.id   AF-A0A1B6EZR1-F1
#
_cell.length_a   1.000
_cell.length_b   1.000
_cell.length_c   1.000
_cell.angle_alpha   90.00
_cell.angle_beta   90.00
_cell.angle_gamma   90.00
#
_symmetry.space_group_name_H-M   'P 1'
#
loop_
_entity.id
_entity.type
_entity.pdbx_description
1 polymer ?
#
loop_
_entity_poly.entity_id
_entity_poly.type
_entity_poly.pdbx_seq_one_letter_code
_entity_poly.pdbx_strand_id
1 'polypeptide(L)'
;MSNLDSLPDMHLEGPAEITLSGFVHAFVASFSVIIVSEIGDKTFFIAAIMAMKHSRLTVFLGAISALVLMTVLSVLFGWLATVIPRNIVFYVSTALFAIFGFKMLWEGYHMQPGGAQEEIEEVQADLRKRDGEIDKEVHLMSADPESGRHKRQNILKLVSRIFLQA
;
A
#
# COMPACT_ATOMS: atom_id res chain seq x y z
N MET A 1 19.40 37.31 50.05
CA MET A 1 18.10 37.43 49.35
C MET A 1 18.37 38.33 48.16
N SER A 2 18.22 37.97 46.89
CA SER A 2 17.35 37.01 46.22
C SER A 2 17.86 36.93 44.78
N ASN A 3 18.39 35.79 44.32
CA ASN A 3 18.70 35.56 42.89
C ASN A 3 18.92 34.06 42.64
N LEU A 4 17.87 33.26 42.86
CA LEU A 4 17.83 31.83 42.50
C LEU A 4 16.40 31.45 42.09
N ASP A 5 15.79 32.21 41.18
CA ASP A 5 14.41 31.93 40.73
C ASP A 5 14.24 32.08 39.21
N SER A 6 15.22 31.61 38.45
CA SER A 6 15.16 31.58 36.99
C SER A 6 15.76 30.28 36.46
N LEU A 7 15.27 29.15 36.98
CA LEU A 7 15.30 27.92 36.19
C LEU A 7 14.03 27.88 35.35
N PRO A 8 14.12 27.76 34.01
CA PRO A 8 12.95 27.52 33.19
C PRO A 8 12.34 26.18 33.62
N ASP A 9 11.04 26.20 33.90
CA ASP A 9 10.27 25.01 34.22
C ASP A 9 10.43 24.00 33.07
N MET A 10 11.29 23.01 33.31
CA MET A 10 11.48 21.89 32.43
C MET A 10 10.15 21.15 32.44
N HIS A 11 9.31 21.39 31.43
CA HIS A 11 8.10 20.62 31.15
C HIS A 11 8.53 19.16 31.01
N LEU A 12 8.53 18.45 32.14
CA LEU A 12 8.60 17.01 32.17
C LEU A 12 7.32 16.56 31.48
N GLU A 13 7.42 16.19 30.20
CA GLU A 13 6.39 15.40 29.56
C GLU A 13 6.16 14.18 30.45
N GLY A 14 5.04 14.22 31.17
CA GLY A 14 4.65 13.12 32.05
C GLY A 14 4.62 11.83 31.24
N PRO A 15 4.84 10.67 31.87
CA PRO A 15 4.70 9.38 31.20
C PRO A 15 3.35 9.39 30.50
N ALA A 16 3.33 9.10 29.20
CA ALA A 16 2.11 9.08 28.39
C ALA A 16 1.06 8.25 29.12
N GLU A 17 0.17 8.94 29.84
CA GLU A 17 -0.83 8.29 30.63
C GLU A 17 -1.75 7.66 29.57
N ILE A 18 -1.76 6.32 29.49
CA ILE A 18 -2.69 5.60 28.60
C ILE A 18 -4.09 5.76 29.19
N THR A 19 -4.56 6.99 29.13
CA THR A 19 -5.92 7.40 29.40
C THR A 19 -6.71 7.09 28.16
N LEU A 20 -7.99 6.76 28.34
CA LEU A 20 -8.90 6.57 27.23
C LEU A 20 -8.89 7.79 26.28
N SER A 21 -8.67 9.00 26.82
CA SER A 21 -8.50 10.23 26.06
C SER A 21 -7.25 10.22 25.18
N GLY A 22 -6.08 9.83 25.72
CA GLY A 22 -4.83 9.74 24.95
C GLY A 22 -4.90 8.70 23.83
N PHE A 23 -5.50 7.53 24.09
CA PHE A 23 -5.70 6.51 23.06
C PHE A 23 -6.65 7.00 21.95
N VAL A 24 -7.80 7.57 22.31
CA VAL A 24 -8.74 8.11 21.31
C VAL A 24 -8.08 9.24 20.52
N HIS A 25 -7.28 10.10 21.15
CA HIS A 25 -6.55 11.15 20.45
C HIS A 25 -5.54 10.59 19.45
N ALA A 26 -4.72 9.63 19.87
CA ALA A 26 -3.75 8.95 18.99
C ALA A 26 -4.43 8.18 17.85
N PHE A 27 -5.56 7.52 18.13
CA PHE A 27 -6.36 6.83 17.14
C PHE A 27 -6.92 7.79 16.09
N VAL A 28 -7.59 8.87 16.53
CA VAL A 28 -8.16 9.87 15.62
C VAL A 28 -7.08 10.58 14.81
N ALA A 29 -5.93 10.88 15.42
CA ALA A 29 -4.79 11.50 14.73
C ALA A 29 -4.22 10.58 13.66
N SER A 30 -3.89 9.32 14.01
CA SER A 30 -3.35 8.35 13.05
C SER A 30 -4.35 8.02 11.93
N PHE A 31 -5.62 7.83 12.29
CA PHE A 31 -6.69 7.60 11.32
C PHE A 31 -6.88 8.77 10.36
N SER A 32 -6.85 10.01 10.87
CA SER A 32 -6.96 11.20 10.02
C SER A 32 -5.77 11.35 9.08
N VAL A 33 -4.54 11.10 9.55
CA VAL A 33 -3.34 11.14 8.69
C VAL A 33 -3.43 10.10 7.58
N ILE A 34 -3.86 8.87 7.90
CA ILE A 34 -4.04 7.81 6.89
C ILE A 34 -5.10 8.23 5.88
N ILE A 35 -6.28 8.69 6.31
CA ILE A 35 -7.33 9.12 5.39
C ILE A 35 -6.84 10.28 4.50
N VAL A 36 -6.23 11.32 5.08
CA VAL A 36 -5.78 12.49 4.32
C VAL A 36 -4.66 12.12 3.33
N SER A 37 -3.81 11.15 3.68
CA SER A 37 -2.70 10.71 2.82
C SER A 37 -3.14 9.74 1.72
N GLU A 38 -4.18 8.95 1.96
CA GLU A 38 -4.66 7.91 1.03
C GLU A 38 -5.88 8.35 0.22
N ILE A 39 -6.55 9.46 0.58
CA ILE A 39 -7.74 9.94 -0.13
C ILE A 39 -7.37 10.39 -1.54
N GLY A 40 -7.84 9.65 -2.52
CA GLY A 40 -7.57 9.94 -3.93
C GLY A 40 -6.27 9.31 -4.46
N ASP A 41 -5.61 8.43 -3.70
CA ASP A 41 -4.55 7.61 -4.28
C ASP A 41 -5.12 6.59 -5.29
N LYS A 42 -4.30 6.15 -6.24
CA LYS A 42 -4.63 5.11 -7.21
C LYS A 42 -5.14 3.85 -6.51
N THR A 43 -4.58 3.49 -5.36
CA THR A 43 -5.03 2.32 -4.60
C THR A 43 -6.44 2.47 -4.02
N PHE A 44 -6.82 3.67 -3.55
CA PHE A 44 -8.18 3.97 -3.09
C PHE A 44 -9.20 3.83 -4.24
N PHE A 45 -8.87 4.35 -5.43
CA PHE A 45 -9.72 4.19 -6.60
C PHE A 45 -9.88 2.73 -7.05
N ILE A 46 -8.80 1.94 -7.03
CA ILE A 46 -8.86 0.51 -7.36
C ILE A 46 -9.75 -0.24 -6.36
N ALA A 47 -9.61 0.04 -5.06
CA ALA A 47 -10.43 -0.57 -4.02
C ALA A 47 -11.92 -0.19 -4.18
N ALA A 48 -12.21 1.07 -4.48
CA ALA A 48 -13.58 1.55 -4.72
C ALA A 48 -14.22 0.88 -5.95
N ILE A 49 -13.49 0.80 -7.08
CA ILE A 49 -13.97 0.12 -8.29
C ILE A 49 -14.23 -1.36 -8.02
N MET A 50 -13.31 -2.03 -7.33
CA MET A 50 -13.50 -3.43 -6.94
C MET A 50 -14.71 -3.61 -6.01
N ALA A 51 -14.93 -2.68 -5.07
CA ALA A 51 -16.06 -2.72 -4.13
C ALA A 51 -17.42 -2.50 -4.81
N MET A 52 -17.44 -1.83 -5.97
CA MET A 52 -18.62 -1.70 -6.80
C MET A 52 -18.90 -2.95 -7.63
N LYS A 53 -17.86 -3.72 -8.00
CA LYS A 53 -17.98 -4.88 -8.91
C LYS A 53 -18.14 -6.23 -8.19
N HIS A 54 -17.76 -6.32 -6.91
CA HIS A 54 -17.83 -7.53 -6.09
C HIS A 54 -18.64 -7.30 -4.79
N SER A 55 -18.98 -8.36 -4.06
CA SER A 55 -19.63 -8.25 -2.74
C SER A 55 -18.79 -7.38 -1.80
N ARG A 56 -19.38 -6.27 -1.33
CA ARG A 56 -18.75 -5.23 -0.49
C ARG A 56 -17.89 -5.79 0.65
N LEU A 57 -18.33 -6.87 1.29
CA LEU A 57 -17.60 -7.51 2.39
C LEU A 57 -16.31 -8.20 1.96
N THR A 58 -16.28 -8.82 0.78
CA THR A 58 -15.08 -9.52 0.27
C THR A 58 -13.99 -8.54 -0.08
N VAL A 59 -14.35 -7.41 -0.70
CA VAL A 59 -13.40 -6.35 -1.04
C VAL A 59 -12.94 -5.60 0.20
N PHE A 60 -13.84 -5.36 1.16
CA PHE A 60 -13.47 -4.74 2.43
C PHE A 60 -12.44 -5.58 3.19
N LEU A 61 -12.64 -6.90 3.31
CA LEU A 61 -11.66 -7.79 3.95
C LEU A 61 -10.35 -7.86 3.16
N GLY A 62 -10.42 -7.89 1.83
CA GLY A 62 -9.23 -7.85 0.96
C GLY A 62 -8.43 -6.55 1.13
N ALA A 63 -9.09 -5.40 1.11
CA ALA A 63 -8.46 -4.10 1.28
C ALA A 63 -7.86 -3.92 2.69
N ILE A 64 -8.59 -4.31 3.74
CA ILE A 64 -8.09 -4.24 5.12
C ILE A 64 -6.89 -5.16 5.31
N SER A 65 -6.94 -6.40 4.80
CA SER A 65 -5.80 -7.32 4.90
C SER A 65 -4.58 -6.82 4.12
N ALA A 66 -4.77 -6.29 2.90
CA ALA A 66 -3.69 -5.68 2.14
C ALA A 66 -3.08 -4.47 2.86
N LEU A 67 -3.92 -3.60 3.44
CA LEU A 67 -3.49 -2.42 4.20
C LEU A 67 -2.70 -2.81 5.45
N VAL A 68 -3.15 -3.83 6.19
CA VAL A 68 -2.42 -4.36 7.35
C VAL A 68 -1.07 -4.92 6.92
N LEU A 69 -1.02 -5.74 5.87
CA LEU A 69 0.24 -6.30 5.35
C LEU A 69 1.23 -5.20 4.95
N MET A 70 0.76 -4.19 4.21
CA MET A 70 1.58 -3.05 3.81
C MET A 70 2.12 -2.30 5.04
N THR A 71 1.28 -2.06 6.04
CA THR A 71 1.67 -1.36 7.27
C THR A 71 2.72 -2.15 8.06
N VAL A 72 2.53 -3.47 8.21
CA VAL A 72 3.49 -4.34 8.91
C VAL A 72 4.84 -4.35 8.20
N LEU A 73 4.85 -4.50 6.86
CA LEU A 73 6.09 -4.43 6.09
C LEU A 73 6.79 -3.08 6.27
N SER A 74 6.04 -1.97 6.23
CA SER A 74 6.58 -0.63 6.45
C SER A 74 7.22 -0.47 7.83
N VAL A 75 6.54 -0.92 8.89
CA VAL A 75 7.07 -0.88 10.26
C VAL A 75 8.32 -1.76 10.40
N LEU A 76 8.36 -2.94 9.78
CA LEU A 76 9.56 -3.80 9.77
C LEU A 76 10.74 -3.13 9.07
N PHE A 77 10.53 -2.49 7.92
CA PHE A 77 11.58 -1.71 7.25
C PHE A 77 12.02 -0.51 8.11
N GLY A 78 11.08 0.19 8.74
CA GLY A 78 11.37 1.27 9.68
C GLY A 78 12.21 0.80 10.87
N TRP A 79 11.89 -0.38 11.41
CA TRP A 79 12.67 -1.00 12.48
C TRP A 79 14.08 -1.40 12.00
N LEU A 80 14.22 -1.97 10.81
CA LEU A 80 15.52 -2.28 10.23
C LEU A 80 16.38 -1.01 10.03
N ALA A 81 15.75 0.12 9.67
CA ALA A 81 16.42 1.41 9.60
C ALA A 81 16.91 1.94 10.96
N THR A 82 16.39 1.44 12.09
CA THR A 82 16.92 1.79 13.43
C THR A 82 18.22 1.09 13.78
N VAL A 83 18.52 -0.04 13.12
CA VAL A 83 19.80 -0.76 13.29
C VAL A 83 20.93 -0.06 12.52
N ILE A 84 20.60 0.77 11.53
CA ILE A 84 21.56 1.53 10.73
C ILE A 84 21.93 2.83 11.47
N PRO A 85 23.21 3.23 11.51
CA PRO A 85 23.63 4.49 12.13
C PRO A 85 22.88 5.68 11.53
N ARG A 86 22.36 6.55 12.42
CA ARG A 86 21.41 7.63 12.08
C ARG A 86 21.94 8.61 11.04
N ASN A 87 23.26 8.82 11.00
CA ASN A 87 23.91 9.66 10.00
C ASN A 87 23.72 9.11 8.58
N ILE A 88 23.84 7.79 8.39
CA ILE A 88 23.66 7.16 7.08
C ILE A 88 22.20 7.25 6.64
N VAL A 89 21.26 6.95 7.53
CA VAL A 89 19.81 7.06 7.24
C VAL A 89 19.43 8.49 6.86
N PHE A 90 19.99 9.50 7.52
CA PHE A 90 19.74 10.91 7.19
C PHE A 90 20.22 11.28 5.78
N TYR A 91 21.46 10.95 5.43
CA TYR A 91 21.99 11.23 4.09
C TYR A 91 21.25 10.45 3.00
N VAL A 92 20.99 9.15 3.23
CA VAL A 92 20.31 8.28 2.27
C VAL A 92 18.86 8.71 2.07
N SER A 93 18.11 8.97 3.15
CA SER A 93 16.72 9.44 3.04
C SER A 93 16.63 10.77 2.32
N THR A 94 17.50 11.73 2.65
CA THR A 94 17.53 13.04 1.98
C THR A 94 17.86 12.91 0.49
N ALA A 95 18.86 12.09 0.13
CA ALA A 95 19.21 11.83 -1.26
C ALA A 95 18.07 11.14 -2.03
N LEU A 96 17.46 10.10 -1.45
CA LEU A 96 16.31 9.40 -2.05
C LEU A 96 15.13 10.34 -2.24
N PHE A 97 14.79 11.15 -1.23
CA PHE A 97 13.68 12.09 -1.31
C PHE A 97 13.92 13.16 -2.38
N ALA A 98 15.14 13.67 -2.50
CA ALA A 98 15.50 14.62 -3.54
C ALA A 98 15.42 13.99 -4.94
N ILE A 99 15.95 12.77 -5.13
CA ILE A 99 15.91 12.06 -6.41
C ILE A 99 14.48 11.72 -6.81
N PHE A 100 13.70 11.11 -5.92
CA PHE A 100 12.32 10.74 -6.21
C PHE A 100 11.42 11.97 -6.39
N GLY A 101 11.57 12.98 -5.54
CA GLY A 101 10.83 14.24 -5.66
C GLY A 101 11.10 14.92 -6.99
N PHE A 102 12.38 15.04 -7.38
CA PHE A 102 12.74 15.63 -8.67
C PHE A 102 12.28 14.78 -9.85
N LYS A 103 12.42 13.45 -9.78
CA LYS A 103 11.90 12.53 -10.80
C LYS A 103 10.39 12.70 -10.98
N MET A 104 9.62 12.70 -9.90
CA MET A 104 8.17 12.87 -9.96
C MET A 104 7.78 14.25 -10.52
N LEU A 105 8.51 15.30 -10.16
CA LEU A 105 8.28 16.64 -10.70
C LEU A 105 8.63 16.72 -12.19
N TRP A 106 9.74 16.11 -12.59
CA TRP A 106 10.17 16.04 -13.99
C TRP A 106 9.19 15.27 -14.86
N GLU A 107 8.73 14.12 -14.38
CA GLU A 107 7.76 13.27 -15.05
C GLU A 107 6.38 13.94 -15.11
N GLY A 108 5.96 14.62 -14.05
CA GLY A 108 4.75 15.46 -14.05
C GLY A 108 4.85 16.68 -14.98
N TYR A 109 6.04 17.27 -15.15
CA TYR A 109 6.26 18.42 -16.04
C TYR A 109 6.39 18.01 -17.51
N HIS A 110 6.97 16.83 -17.80
CA HIS A 110 7.10 16.27 -19.14
C HIS A 110 5.87 15.47 -19.60
N MET A 111 4.82 15.36 -18.77
CA MET A 111 3.53 14.82 -19.18
C MET A 111 2.92 15.73 -20.26
N GLN A 112 3.18 15.38 -21.52
CA GLN A 112 2.50 15.96 -22.67
C GLN A 112 1.00 15.62 -22.55
N PRO A 113 0.09 16.63 -22.63
CA PRO A 113 -1.34 16.41 -22.44
C PRO A 113 -2.01 15.48 -23.49
N GLY A 114 -1.27 14.95 -24.46
CA GLY A 114 -1.73 13.95 -25.43
C GLY A 114 -1.06 12.57 -25.34
N GLY A 115 0.07 12.42 -24.64
CA GLY A 115 0.83 11.14 -24.61
C GLY A 115 0.14 10.05 -23.80
N ALA A 116 -0.59 10.43 -22.75
CA ALA A 116 -1.40 9.48 -21.98
C ALA A 116 -2.53 8.87 -22.82
N GLN A 117 -3.08 9.61 -23.78
CA GLN A 117 -4.11 9.08 -24.68
C GLN A 117 -3.52 8.06 -25.67
N GLU A 118 -2.34 8.32 -26.21
CA GLU A 118 -1.63 7.43 -27.13
C GLU A 118 -1.19 6.13 -26.43
N GLU A 119 -0.66 6.20 -25.20
CA GLU A 119 -0.34 5.00 -24.41
C GLU A 119 -1.59 4.20 -24.02
N ILE A 120 -2.71 4.86 -23.68
CA ILE A 120 -3.96 4.15 -23.37
C ILE A 120 -4.53 3.46 -24.62
N GLU A 121 -4.39 4.06 -25.80
CA GLU A 121 -4.82 3.48 -27.07
C GLU A 121 -3.96 2.29 -27.50
N GLU A 122 -2.63 2.38 -27.34
CA GLU A 122 -1.70 1.26 -27.57
C GLU A 122 -1.97 0.11 -26.59
N VAL A 123 -2.12 0.41 -25.30
CA VAL A 123 -2.43 -0.60 -24.27
C VAL A 123 -3.80 -1.23 -24.49
N GLN A 124 -4.81 -0.45 -24.93
CA GLN A 124 -6.11 -1.01 -25.30
C GLN A 124 -6.01 -1.93 -26.52
N ALA A 125 -5.22 -1.55 -27.54
CA ALA A 125 -5.01 -2.38 -28.71
C ALA A 125 -4.33 -3.70 -28.36
N ASP A 126 -3.35 -3.69 -27.46
CA ASP A 126 -2.65 -4.90 -27.01
C ASP A 126 -3.49 -5.76 -26.06
N LEU A 127 -4.26 -5.17 -25.14
CA LEU A 127 -5.20 -5.93 -24.31
C LEU A 127 -6.29 -6.59 -25.16
N ARG A 128 -6.79 -5.93 -26.21
CA ARG A 128 -7.78 -6.50 -27.12
C ARG A 128 -7.23 -7.68 -27.94
N LYS A 129 -5.93 -7.64 -28.30
CA LYS A 129 -5.24 -8.79 -28.90
C LYS A 129 -5.15 -9.95 -27.90
N ARG A 130 -4.74 -9.69 -26.65
CA ARG A 130 -4.63 -10.73 -25.62
C ARG A 130 -5.98 -11.33 -25.22
N ASP A 131 -7.04 -10.55 -25.11
CA ASP A 131 -8.39 -11.09 -24.83
C ASP A 131 -8.86 -12.02 -25.97
N GLY A 132 -8.57 -11.68 -27.22
CA GLY A 132 -8.86 -12.55 -28.37
C GLY A 132 -8.02 -13.84 -28.40
N GLU A 133 -6.81 -13.81 -27.85
CA GLU A 133 -5.97 -14.99 -27.66
C GLU A 133 -6.45 -15.84 -26.47
N ILE A 134 -6.84 -15.21 -25.36
CA ILE A 134 -7.38 -15.87 -24.18
C ILE A 134 -8.73 -16.52 -24.51
N ASP A 135 -9.62 -15.85 -25.25
CA ASP A 135 -10.88 -16.47 -25.69
C ASP A 135 -10.63 -17.63 -26.64
N LYS A 136 -9.62 -17.56 -27.51
CA LYS A 136 -9.20 -18.70 -28.35
C LYS A 136 -8.64 -19.84 -27.51
N GLU A 137 -7.79 -19.55 -26.52
CA GLU A 137 -7.19 -20.54 -25.62
C GLU A 137 -8.26 -21.17 -24.71
N VAL A 138 -9.20 -20.37 -24.18
CA VAL A 138 -10.34 -20.81 -23.39
C VAL A 138 -11.33 -21.60 -24.24
N HIS A 139 -11.56 -21.22 -25.50
CA HIS A 139 -12.37 -22.00 -26.44
C HIS A 139 -11.68 -23.33 -26.83
N LEU A 140 -10.34 -23.37 -26.88
CA LEU A 140 -9.57 -24.60 -27.06
C LEU A 140 -9.58 -25.47 -25.79
N MET A 141 -9.52 -24.86 -24.60
CA MET A 141 -9.57 -25.55 -23.30
C MET A 141 -10.99 -26.01 -22.93
N SER A 142 -12.03 -25.35 -23.40
CA SER A 142 -13.43 -25.78 -23.22
C SER A 142 -13.85 -26.85 -24.23
N ALA A 143 -13.08 -27.05 -25.30
CA ALA A 143 -13.16 -28.24 -26.14
C ALA A 143 -12.57 -29.49 -25.45
N ASP A 144 -11.86 -29.35 -24.31
CA ASP A 144 -11.32 -30.46 -23.52
C ASP A 144 -11.58 -30.27 -21.99
N PRO A 145 -12.73 -30.72 -21.47
CA PRO A 145 -13.23 -30.37 -20.13
C PRO A 145 -12.49 -31.01 -18.93
N GLU A 146 -11.39 -31.77 -19.12
CA GLU A 146 -10.74 -32.50 -18.02
C GLU A 146 -9.63 -31.70 -17.27
N SER A 147 -9.11 -30.59 -17.80
CA SER A 147 -7.87 -29.97 -17.27
C SER A 147 -8.08 -28.95 -16.12
N GLY A 148 -9.21 -28.23 -16.07
CA GLY A 148 -9.43 -27.12 -15.12
C GLY A 148 -9.65 -27.55 -13.65
N ARG A 149 -10.13 -28.78 -13.43
CA ARG A 149 -10.46 -29.30 -12.10
C ARG A 149 -9.21 -29.73 -11.32
N HIS A 150 -8.16 -30.14 -12.03
CA HIS A 150 -6.91 -30.62 -11.43
C HIS A 150 -6.04 -29.46 -10.88
N LYS A 151 -5.99 -28.33 -11.60
CA LYS A 151 -5.21 -27.15 -11.18
C LYS A 151 -5.75 -26.53 -9.88
N ARG A 152 -7.08 -26.41 -9.76
CA ARG A 152 -7.73 -25.88 -8.55
C ARG A 152 -7.50 -26.76 -7.32
N GLN A 153 -7.49 -28.09 -7.49
CA GLN A 153 -7.17 -29.02 -6.40
C GLN A 153 -5.71 -28.92 -5.94
N ASN A 154 -4.78 -28.70 -6.86
CA ASN A 154 -3.37 -28.55 -6.50
C ASN A 154 -3.10 -27.24 -5.75
N ILE A 155 -3.76 -26.14 -6.14
CA ILE A 155 -3.67 -24.87 -5.41
C ILE A 155 -4.25 -25.00 -4.00
N LEU A 156 -5.42 -25.63 -3.86
CA LEU A 156 -6.04 -25.86 -2.55
C LEU A 156 -5.20 -26.77 -1.66
N LYS A 157 -4.55 -27.80 -2.23
CA LYS A 157 -3.62 -28.67 -1.48
C LYS A 157 -2.34 -27.96 -1.06
N LEU A 158 -1.81 -27.06 -1.90
CA LEU A 158 -0.60 -26.29 -1.58
C LEU A 158 -0.85 -25.31 -0.44
N VAL A 159 -1.97 -24.57 -0.50
CA VAL A 159 -2.40 -23.65 0.56
C VAL A 159 -2.67 -24.41 1.87
N SER A 160 -3.35 -25.55 1.80
CA SER A 160 -3.61 -26.38 2.97
C SER A 160 -2.33 -26.88 3.63
N ARG A 161 -1.31 -27.30 2.87
CA ARG A 161 -0.03 -27.73 3.43
C ARG A 161 0.72 -26.62 4.13
N ILE A 162 0.74 -25.42 3.56
CA ILE A 162 1.47 -24.29 4.13
C ILE A 162 0.82 -23.85 5.45
N PHE A 163 -0.51 -23.89 5.54
CA PHE A 163 -1.24 -23.41 6.72
C PHE A 163 -1.32 -24.44 7.86
N LEU A 164 -1.24 -25.74 7.58
CA LEU A 164 -1.22 -26.78 8.63
C LEU A 164 0.17 -27.05 9.20
N GLN A 165 1.23 -26.53 8.58
CA GLN A 165 2.63 -26.82 8.92
C GLN A 165 3.37 -25.60 9.48
N ALA A 166 2.66 -24.48 9.71
CA ALA A 166 3.12 -23.30 10.45
C ALA A 166 2.35 -23.22 11.77
#